data_AF-A0AA40EK57-F1
#
_entry.id   AF-A0AA40EK57-F1
#
_cell.length_a   1.000
_cell.length_b   1.000
_cell.length_c   1.000
_cell.angle_alpha   90.00
_cell.angle_beta   90.00
_cell.angle_gamma   90.00
#
_symmetry.space_group_name_H-M   'P 1'
#
loop_
_entity.id
_entity.type
_entity.pdbx_description
1 polymer ?
#
loop_
_entity_poly.entity_id
_entity_poly.type
_entity_poly.pdbx_seq_one_letter_code
_entity_poly.pdbx_strand_id
1 'polypeptide(L)'
;MAPLTPHWVRPSHPEIQEVVINEAEFQSKSLSKVALPAWDLYARLDFPPCTDAAEPTYATVQYGRDKHLNLNSDLLYINHSCEPSLIFDMGRLAVIAGPKGIQPGEELTFFYPSTEWDMAQPFDCLCGTETCRGRISGAGDMTAEQLSGLFLNKHIHELLEQKASNGNGNVASGNGASSAAVNDEDDSSALLGAENLANIARELREASDRAEKAAAAACRALAALQVRQAGLLKAGKKANGVSPAATFNAAASSLRRGPTSRELSGEMGGDTSFST
;
A
#
# COMPACT_ATOMS: atom_id res chain seq x y z
N MET A 1 21.97 -11.97 4.02
CA MET A 1 21.06 -13.17 4.04
C MET A 1 20.98 -13.78 2.64
N ALA A 2 20.82 -15.11 2.53
CA ALA A 2 20.63 -15.75 1.22
C ALA A 2 19.30 -15.33 0.58
N PRO A 3 19.23 -15.17 -0.76
CA PRO A 3 17.97 -14.90 -1.46
C PRO A 3 16.94 -16.00 -1.15
N LEU A 4 15.69 -15.61 -0.88
CA LEU A 4 14.59 -16.56 -0.78
C LEU A 4 14.46 -17.35 -2.08
N THR A 5 14.55 -18.67 -1.98
CA THR A 5 14.25 -19.57 -3.10
C THR A 5 12.73 -19.63 -3.26
N PRO A 6 12.16 -19.08 -4.34
CA PRO A 6 10.70 -19.09 -4.51
C PRO A 6 10.17 -20.51 -4.63
N HIS A 7 9.17 -20.85 -3.82
CA HIS A 7 8.48 -22.14 -3.87
C HIS A 7 7.19 -22.13 -4.70
N TRP A 8 6.81 -20.97 -5.26
CA TRP A 8 5.65 -20.82 -6.15
C TRP A 8 6.02 -20.85 -7.63
N VAL A 9 5.00 -21.01 -8.48
CA VAL A 9 5.15 -20.94 -9.94
C VAL A 9 5.45 -19.50 -10.36
N ARG A 10 6.52 -19.32 -11.15
CA ARG A 10 6.96 -18.02 -11.66
C ARG A 10 6.81 -17.92 -13.19
N PRO A 11 6.31 -16.80 -13.73
CA PRO A 11 5.71 -15.68 -13.00
C PRO A 11 4.33 -16.04 -12.44
N SER A 12 4.00 -15.55 -11.24
CA SER A 12 2.68 -15.81 -10.62
C SER A 12 1.57 -14.93 -11.21
N HIS A 13 1.94 -13.72 -11.66
CA HIS A 13 1.03 -12.70 -12.19
C HIS A 13 1.47 -12.20 -13.58
N PRO A 14 1.62 -13.08 -14.59
CA PRO A 14 2.24 -12.74 -15.88
C PRO A 14 1.52 -11.62 -16.62
N GLU A 15 0.23 -11.44 -16.43
CA GLU A 15 -0.57 -10.45 -17.17
C GLU A 15 -0.41 -9.03 -16.62
N ILE A 16 -0.08 -8.88 -15.33
CA ILE A 16 -0.11 -7.58 -14.64
C ILE A 16 1.24 -7.15 -14.07
N GLN A 17 2.15 -8.10 -13.80
CA GLN A 17 3.43 -7.85 -13.13
C GLN A 17 4.60 -8.40 -13.94
N GLU A 18 5.67 -7.63 -14.03
CA GLU A 18 6.99 -8.08 -14.49
C GLU A 18 7.98 -7.95 -13.33
N VAL A 19 8.63 -9.05 -12.95
CA VAL A 19 9.72 -9.02 -11.96
C VAL A 19 11.04 -8.96 -12.69
N VAL A 20 11.78 -7.87 -12.49
CA VAL A 20 13.16 -7.72 -12.95
C VAL A 20 14.06 -8.20 -11.82
N ILE A 21 14.70 -9.35 -11.99
CA ILE A 21 15.64 -9.92 -11.00
C ILE A 21 17.04 -9.38 -11.29
N ASN A 22 17.69 -8.79 -10.29
CA ASN A 22 19.12 -8.49 -10.35
C ASN A 22 19.87 -9.42 -9.38
N GLU A 23 20.60 -10.38 -9.94
CA GLU A 23 21.34 -11.41 -9.19
C GLU A 23 22.57 -10.84 -8.44
N ALA A 24 23.07 -9.68 -8.86
CA ALA A 24 24.30 -9.11 -8.31
C ALA A 24 24.07 -8.23 -7.07
N GLU A 25 22.90 -7.59 -6.93
CA GLU A 25 22.76 -6.43 -6.03
C GLU A 25 21.44 -6.37 -5.25
N PHE A 26 20.69 -7.47 -5.14
CA PHE A 26 19.35 -7.46 -4.53
C PHE A 26 18.40 -6.36 -5.08
N GLN A 27 18.67 -5.76 -6.23
CA GLN A 27 17.87 -4.70 -6.85
C GLN A 27 16.65 -5.25 -7.60
N SER A 28 16.12 -6.38 -7.15
CA SER A 28 14.91 -6.90 -7.77
C SER A 28 13.78 -5.90 -7.59
N LYS A 29 13.05 -5.64 -8.67
CA LYS A 29 11.90 -4.72 -8.66
C LYS A 29 10.76 -5.27 -9.46
N SER A 30 9.57 -4.80 -9.13
CA SER A 30 8.35 -5.15 -9.84
C SER A 30 7.90 -3.98 -10.70
N LEU A 31 7.61 -4.23 -11.97
CA LEU A 31 7.06 -3.26 -12.90
C LEU A 31 5.62 -3.64 -13.25
N SER A 32 4.75 -2.64 -13.41
CA SER A 32 3.39 -2.86 -13.89
C SER A 32 3.41 -3.19 -15.38
N LYS A 33 2.58 -4.13 -15.81
CA LYS A 33 2.30 -4.40 -17.23
C LYS A 33 0.99 -3.77 -17.70
N VAL A 34 0.20 -3.21 -16.78
CA VAL A 34 -1.14 -2.69 -17.04
C VAL A 34 -1.27 -1.23 -16.62
N ALA A 35 -2.24 -0.54 -17.22
CA ALA A 35 -2.71 0.74 -16.72
C ALA A 35 -3.95 0.49 -15.85
N LEU A 36 -3.98 1.07 -14.64
CA LEU A 36 -5.19 1.10 -13.82
C LEU A 36 -5.50 2.52 -13.36
N PRO A 37 -6.78 2.93 -13.33
CA PRO A 37 -7.17 4.17 -12.70
C PRO A 37 -6.94 4.09 -11.18
N ALA A 38 -6.99 5.24 -10.53
CA ALA A 38 -6.86 5.33 -9.08
C ALA A 38 -7.87 4.41 -8.37
N TRP A 39 -7.41 3.73 -7.31
CA TRP A 39 -8.22 2.86 -6.43
C TRP A 39 -8.76 1.58 -7.06
N ASP A 40 -8.40 1.28 -8.30
CA ASP A 40 -8.87 0.06 -8.97
C ASP A 40 -8.13 -1.18 -8.46
N LEU A 41 -8.75 -2.36 -8.63
CA LEU A 41 -8.18 -3.63 -8.19
C LEU A 41 -6.95 -4.00 -9.03
N TYR A 42 -5.80 -4.17 -8.36
CA TYR A 42 -4.58 -4.67 -9.00
C TYR A 42 -4.49 -6.19 -8.92
N ALA A 43 -4.57 -6.75 -7.70
CA ALA A 43 -4.52 -8.20 -7.48
C ALA A 43 -5.32 -8.60 -6.24
N ARG A 44 -5.84 -9.83 -6.21
CA ARG A 44 -6.40 -10.42 -4.99
C ARG A 44 -5.35 -11.32 -4.35
N LEU A 45 -5.28 -11.33 -3.03
CA LEU A 45 -4.34 -12.17 -2.28
C LEU A 45 -4.84 -13.61 -2.07
N ASP A 46 -5.95 -13.97 -2.73
CA ASP A 46 -6.43 -15.36 -2.82
C ASP A 46 -5.85 -16.12 -4.03
N PHE A 47 -5.05 -15.44 -4.88
CA PHE A 47 -4.38 -16.06 -6.01
C PHE A 47 -2.99 -15.45 -6.30
N PRO A 48 -1.92 -16.27 -6.34
CA PRO A 48 -1.81 -17.54 -5.63
C PRO A 48 -2.25 -17.40 -4.16
N PRO A 49 -2.81 -18.45 -3.54
CA PRO A 49 -3.34 -18.34 -2.19
C PRO A 49 -2.21 -18.04 -1.20
N CYS A 50 -2.40 -16.96 -0.43
CA CYS A 50 -1.55 -16.67 0.72
C CYS A 50 -1.73 -17.74 1.82
N THR A 51 -0.70 -17.94 2.62
CA THR A 51 -0.74 -18.85 3.78
C THR A 51 -0.20 -18.14 5.01
N ASP A 52 -0.70 -18.50 6.19
CA ASP A 52 -0.18 -17.96 7.45
C ASP A 52 1.33 -18.24 7.59
N ALA A 53 2.04 -17.25 8.12
CA ALA A 53 3.42 -17.36 8.54
C ALA A 53 3.47 -17.51 10.06
N ALA A 54 4.31 -18.43 10.56
CA ALA A 54 4.48 -18.64 11.99
C ALA A 54 5.20 -17.46 12.68
N GLU A 55 6.10 -16.80 11.95
CA GLU A 55 6.94 -15.72 12.46
C GLU A 55 7.08 -14.62 11.40
N PRO A 56 7.23 -13.35 11.82
CA PRO A 56 7.53 -12.25 10.92
C PRO A 56 8.91 -12.41 10.29
N THR A 57 8.99 -12.23 8.98
CA THR A 57 10.26 -12.17 8.24
C THR A 57 10.22 -11.04 7.22
N TYR A 58 11.36 -10.75 6.58
CA TYR A 58 11.43 -9.75 5.51
C TYR A 58 10.52 -10.07 4.30
N ALA A 59 9.99 -11.29 4.21
CA ALA A 59 9.18 -11.77 3.10
C ALA A 59 7.73 -12.07 3.46
N THR A 60 7.32 -11.67 4.66
CA THR A 60 5.93 -11.79 5.11
C THR A 60 5.28 -10.42 5.19
N VAL A 61 3.96 -10.39 5.09
CA VAL A 61 3.16 -9.16 5.27
C VAL A 61 2.25 -9.32 6.48
N GLN A 62 2.29 -8.37 7.40
CA GLN A 62 1.40 -8.33 8.55
C GLN A 62 -0.03 -7.99 8.11
N TYR A 63 -1.00 -8.81 8.52
CA TYR A 63 -2.41 -8.65 8.15
C TYR A 63 -3.35 -8.60 9.37
N GLY A 64 -2.78 -8.66 10.57
CA GLY A 64 -3.45 -8.53 11.85
C GLY A 64 -2.43 -8.26 12.95
N ARG A 65 -2.89 -7.96 14.17
CA ARG A 65 -2.02 -7.54 15.28
C ARG A 65 -0.79 -8.44 15.49
N ASP A 66 -0.99 -9.74 15.49
CA ASP A 66 0.06 -10.75 15.71
C ASP A 66 0.06 -11.80 14.60
N LYS A 67 -0.29 -11.41 13.37
CA LYS A 67 -0.47 -12.34 12.25
C LYS A 67 0.19 -11.87 10.97
N HIS A 68 0.89 -12.78 10.31
CA HIS A 68 1.63 -12.54 9.07
C HIS A 68 1.24 -13.55 7.99
N LEU A 69 1.30 -13.13 6.73
CA LEU A 69 1.10 -13.98 5.56
C LEU A 69 2.39 -14.15 4.76
N ASN A 70 2.58 -15.36 4.27
CA ASN A 70 3.41 -15.63 3.11
C ASN A 70 2.57 -15.36 1.86
N LEU A 71 3.05 -14.45 0.99
CA LEU A 71 2.33 -14.07 -0.23
C LEU A 71 2.32 -15.18 -1.30
N ASN A 72 3.26 -16.13 -1.23
CA ASN A 72 3.40 -17.25 -2.17
C ASN A 72 3.35 -16.83 -3.65
N SER A 73 3.84 -15.64 -3.96
CA SER A 73 3.69 -15.02 -5.28
C SER A 73 4.76 -13.95 -5.51
N ASP A 74 4.86 -13.53 -6.76
CA ASP A 74 5.79 -12.49 -7.19
C ASP A 74 5.48 -11.12 -6.58
N LEU A 75 4.32 -10.95 -5.94
CA LEU A 75 3.98 -9.74 -5.17
C LEU A 75 5.00 -9.48 -4.05
N LEU A 76 5.76 -10.50 -3.62
CA LEU A 76 6.91 -10.37 -2.72
C LEU A 76 7.96 -9.36 -3.19
N TYR A 77 8.12 -9.18 -4.51
CA TYR A 77 9.12 -8.30 -5.10
C TYR A 77 8.64 -6.84 -5.25
N ILE A 78 7.50 -6.47 -4.67
CA ILE A 78 7.00 -5.09 -4.66
C ILE A 78 7.74 -4.34 -3.56
N ASN A 79 8.49 -3.31 -3.95
CA ASN A 79 9.37 -2.57 -3.06
C ASN A 79 8.64 -1.49 -2.24
N HIS A 80 9.35 -0.90 -1.28
CA HIS A 80 8.85 0.23 -0.51
C HIS A 80 8.91 1.54 -1.30
N SER A 81 7.89 2.40 -1.16
CA SER A 81 7.98 3.83 -1.45
C SER A 81 7.20 4.64 -0.42
N CYS A 82 7.69 5.84 -0.09
CA CYS A 82 6.96 6.81 0.75
C CYS A 82 5.82 7.50 -0.01
N GLU A 83 5.85 7.50 -1.35
CA GLU A 83 4.70 7.80 -2.21
C GLU A 83 4.42 6.55 -3.07
N PRO A 84 3.66 5.58 -2.55
CA PRO A 84 3.50 4.29 -3.20
C PRO A 84 2.54 4.33 -4.39
N SER A 85 2.77 3.43 -5.34
CA SER A 85 1.89 3.21 -6.49
C SER A 85 0.76 2.21 -6.20
N LEU A 86 0.91 1.37 -5.18
CA LEU A 86 -0.06 0.39 -4.72
C LEU A 86 -0.41 0.53 -3.23
N ILE A 87 -1.59 0.04 -2.88
CA ILE A 87 -2.08 -0.09 -1.51
C ILE A 87 -2.37 -1.55 -1.24
N PHE A 88 -1.80 -2.06 -0.15
CA PHE A 88 -2.06 -3.40 0.37
C PHE A 88 -3.21 -3.29 1.40
N ASP A 89 -4.43 -3.61 0.97
CA ASP A 89 -5.64 -3.66 1.82
C ASP A 89 -5.80 -5.07 2.38
N MET A 90 -5.25 -5.29 3.57
CA MET A 90 -5.27 -6.57 4.28
C MET A 90 -6.66 -6.89 4.85
N GLY A 91 -7.51 -5.88 5.05
CA GLY A 91 -8.90 -6.09 5.46
C GLY A 91 -9.73 -6.78 4.37
N ARG A 92 -9.41 -6.51 3.11
CA ARG A 92 -10.07 -7.14 1.94
C ARG A 92 -9.23 -8.25 1.28
N LEU A 93 -8.01 -8.50 1.78
CA LEU A 93 -7.03 -9.39 1.15
C LEU A 93 -6.84 -9.04 -0.34
N ALA A 94 -6.61 -7.76 -0.61
CA ALA A 94 -6.46 -7.23 -1.96
C ALA A 94 -5.35 -6.18 -2.05
N VAL A 95 -4.80 -6.06 -3.25
CA VAL A 95 -3.88 -4.99 -3.65
C VAL A 95 -4.62 -4.10 -4.64
N ILE A 96 -4.65 -2.80 -4.38
CA ILE A 96 -5.32 -1.81 -5.23
C ILE A 96 -4.34 -0.73 -5.68
N ALA A 97 -4.65 -0.05 -6.78
CA ALA A 97 -3.88 1.10 -7.24
C ALA A 97 -4.01 2.27 -6.27
N GLY A 98 -2.92 3.01 -6.09
CA GLY A 98 -2.90 4.24 -5.29
C GLY A 98 -3.68 5.40 -5.92
N PRO A 99 -3.69 6.59 -5.29
CA PRO A 99 -4.48 7.73 -5.73
C PRO A 99 -4.10 8.29 -7.12
N LYS A 100 -2.90 7.97 -7.62
CA LYS A 100 -2.41 8.40 -8.94
C LYS A 100 -2.73 7.38 -10.05
N GLY A 101 -3.29 6.21 -9.71
CA GLY A 101 -3.35 5.05 -10.62
C GLY A 101 -1.96 4.46 -10.86
N ILE A 102 -1.85 3.57 -11.85
CA ILE A 102 -0.57 3.00 -12.31
C ILE A 102 -0.51 2.99 -13.84
N GLN A 103 0.69 3.12 -14.40
CA GLN A 103 0.94 2.98 -15.85
C GLN A 103 1.84 1.77 -16.16
N PRO A 104 1.77 1.19 -17.38
CA PRO A 104 2.71 0.16 -17.79
C PRO A 104 4.17 0.66 -17.73
N GLY A 105 5.06 -0.18 -17.21
CA GLY A 105 6.47 0.13 -16.97
C GLY A 105 6.75 0.92 -15.68
N GLU A 106 5.72 1.37 -14.97
CA GLU A 106 5.89 2.03 -13.67
C GLU A 106 6.29 1.01 -12.59
N GLU A 107 7.15 1.44 -11.66
CA GLU A 107 7.53 0.58 -10.53
C GLU A 107 6.37 0.40 -9.55
N LEU A 108 6.11 -0.85 -9.21
CA LEU A 108 5.12 -1.25 -8.23
C LEU A 108 5.74 -1.13 -6.84
N THR A 109 5.16 -0.26 -6.02
CA THR A 109 5.64 0.00 -4.67
C THR A 109 4.47 0.14 -3.70
N PHE A 110 4.68 -0.22 -2.43
CA PHE A 110 3.72 0.05 -1.37
C PHE A 110 4.41 0.63 -0.14
N PHE A 111 3.65 1.31 0.71
CA PHE A 111 4.19 1.87 1.94
C PHE A 111 4.23 0.79 3.02
N TYR A 112 5.39 0.17 3.27
CA TYR A 112 5.51 -0.96 4.22
C TYR A 112 4.88 -0.70 5.60
N PRO A 113 5.05 0.48 6.24
CA PRO A 113 4.38 0.76 7.52
C PRO A 113 2.84 0.82 7.45
N SER A 114 2.23 0.76 6.26
CA SER A 114 0.78 0.56 6.14
C SER A 114 0.33 -0.83 6.58
N THR A 115 1.23 -1.82 6.55
CA THR A 115 0.99 -3.19 7.00
C THR A 115 1.82 -3.51 8.23
N GLU A 116 3.08 -3.09 8.29
CA GLU A 116 4.04 -3.51 9.32
C GLU A 116 4.10 -2.55 10.52
N TRP A 117 3.81 -3.07 11.72
CA TRP A 117 4.02 -2.36 12.98
C TRP A 117 5.50 -2.25 13.32
N ASP A 118 6.21 -3.37 13.31
CA ASP A 118 7.66 -3.46 13.45
C ASP A 118 8.23 -4.18 12.23
N MET A 119 9.20 -3.57 11.55
CA MET A 119 9.89 -4.21 10.44
C MET A 119 10.83 -5.29 10.97
N ALA A 120 10.71 -6.52 10.46
CA ALA A 120 11.69 -7.58 10.73
C ALA A 120 13.12 -7.16 10.35
N GLN A 121 13.26 -6.28 9.34
CA GLN A 121 14.51 -5.68 8.91
C GLN A 121 14.31 -4.20 8.57
N PRO A 122 14.61 -3.29 9.51
CA PRO A 122 14.62 -1.86 9.24
C PRO A 122 15.69 -1.46 8.21
N PHE A 123 15.42 -0.44 7.40
CA PHE A 123 16.33 0.01 6.33
C PHE A 123 16.25 1.51 6.08
N ASP A 124 17.26 2.08 5.42
CA ASP A 124 17.25 3.48 4.97
C ASP A 124 16.59 3.60 3.60
N CYS A 125 15.53 4.39 3.48
CA CYS A 125 14.74 4.52 2.25
C CYS A 125 15.40 5.45 1.22
N LEU A 126 15.46 4.97 -0.02
CA LEU A 126 16.02 5.62 -1.21
C LEU A 126 14.99 5.65 -2.34
N CYS A 127 13.70 5.67 -2.01
CA CYS A 127 12.63 5.87 -3.01
C CYS A 127 12.79 7.20 -3.77
N GLY A 128 13.50 8.17 -3.18
CA GLY A 128 13.82 9.46 -3.79
C GLY A 128 12.59 10.32 -4.09
N THR A 129 11.49 10.10 -3.35
CA THR A 129 10.30 10.95 -3.36
C THR A 129 10.55 12.21 -2.52
N GLU A 130 9.80 13.28 -2.77
CA GLU A 130 9.97 14.55 -2.03
C GLU A 130 9.58 14.40 -0.56
N THR A 131 8.58 13.55 -0.28
CA THR A 131 8.11 13.25 1.08
C THR A 131 8.75 12.00 1.67
N CYS A 132 9.98 11.66 1.27
CA CYS A 132 10.70 10.49 1.79
C CYS A 132 10.85 10.57 3.33
N ARG A 133 10.60 9.46 4.02
CA ARG A 133 10.66 9.38 5.49
C ARG A 133 12.04 8.97 6.03
N GLY A 134 13.02 8.73 5.15
CA GLY A 134 14.36 8.30 5.55
C GLY A 134 14.33 6.85 6.04
N ARG A 135 14.64 6.62 7.31
CA ARG A 135 14.68 5.26 7.85
C ARG A 135 13.28 4.69 8.08
N ILE A 136 13.06 3.46 7.63
CA ILE A 136 11.81 2.70 7.78
C ILE A 136 12.04 1.56 8.76
N SER A 137 11.41 1.63 9.93
CA SER A 137 11.43 0.58 10.96
C SER A 137 10.06 0.02 11.33
N GLY A 138 9.00 0.50 10.69
CA GLY A 138 7.61 0.09 10.96
C GLY A 138 6.78 1.24 11.51
N ALA A 139 5.45 1.10 11.51
CA ALA A 139 4.55 2.16 11.97
C ALA A 139 4.72 2.48 13.46
N GLY A 140 5.18 1.50 14.24
CA GLY A 140 5.39 1.63 15.68
C GLY A 140 6.39 2.73 16.06
N ASP A 141 7.35 3.06 15.20
CA ASP A 141 8.37 4.08 15.45
C ASP A 141 8.08 5.43 14.79
N MET A 142 7.02 5.53 14.00
CA MET A 142 6.71 6.74 13.21
C MET A 142 5.82 7.72 13.99
N THR A 143 5.99 9.02 13.72
CA THR A 143 5.08 10.06 14.26
C THR A 143 3.78 10.13 13.47
N ALA A 144 2.76 10.77 14.05
CA ALA A 144 1.48 10.98 13.37
C ALA A 144 1.65 11.76 12.04
N GLU A 145 2.55 12.74 12.00
CA GLU A 145 2.87 13.52 10.80
C GLU A 145 3.59 12.68 9.74
N GLN A 146 4.36 11.68 10.17
CA GLN A 146 5.01 10.74 9.26
C GLN A 146 4.03 9.78 8.59
N LEU A 147 2.94 9.45 9.28
CA LEU A 147 1.89 8.54 8.79
C LEU A 147 0.72 9.27 8.10
N SER A 148 0.58 10.57 8.33
CA SER A 148 -0.51 11.37 7.78
C SER A 148 -0.59 11.31 6.26
N GLY A 149 -1.81 11.19 5.73
CA GLY A 149 -2.09 11.15 4.29
C GLY A 149 -1.83 9.80 3.60
N LEU A 150 -1.36 8.80 4.34
CA LEU A 150 -1.13 7.44 3.84
C LEU A 150 -2.27 6.52 4.27
N PHE A 151 -2.56 5.52 3.43
CA PHE A 151 -3.43 4.42 3.84
C PHE A 151 -2.71 3.57 4.89
N LEU A 152 -3.39 3.26 5.99
CA LEU A 152 -2.94 2.29 6.99
C LEU A 152 -4.02 1.23 7.16
N ASN A 153 -3.59 -0.02 7.36
CA ASN A 153 -4.53 -1.09 7.65
C ASN A 153 -5.13 -0.93 9.05
N LYS A 154 -6.32 -1.53 9.24
CA LYS A 154 -7.06 -1.46 10.50
C LYS A 154 -6.20 -1.87 11.71
N HIS A 155 -5.41 -2.93 11.61
CA HIS A 155 -4.58 -3.40 12.73
C HIS A 155 -3.48 -2.40 13.09
N ILE A 156 -2.96 -1.62 12.13
CA ILE A 156 -2.00 -0.55 12.41
C ILE A 156 -2.67 0.59 13.18
N HIS A 157 -3.88 1.00 12.78
CA HIS A 157 -4.66 1.97 13.54
C HIS A 157 -4.89 1.52 15.00
N GLU A 158 -5.33 0.28 15.19
CA GLU A 158 -5.55 -0.29 16.53
C GLU A 158 -4.27 -0.31 17.39
N LEU A 159 -3.11 -0.59 16.80
CA LEU A 159 -1.83 -0.59 17.49
C LEU A 159 -1.36 0.83 17.86
N LEU A 160 -1.57 1.80 16.97
CA LEU A 160 -1.28 3.22 17.23
C LEU A 160 -2.14 3.77 18.38
N GLU A 161 -3.44 3.48 18.36
CA GLU A 161 -4.38 3.87 19.42
C GLU A 161 -4.00 3.26 20.78
N GLN A 162 -3.59 2.00 20.80
CA GLN A 162 -3.12 1.34 22.01
C GLN A 162 -1.82 1.97 22.53
N LYS A 163 -0.85 2.26 21.64
CA LYS A 163 0.40 2.92 22.01
C LYS A 163 0.13 4.29 22.64
N ALA A 164 -0.78 5.08 22.05
CA ALA A 164 -1.18 6.38 22.58
C ALA A 164 -1.85 6.26 23.96
N SER A 165 -2.73 5.27 24.14
CA SER A 165 -3.41 5.00 25.41
C SER A 165 -2.42 4.60 26.51
N ASN A 166 -1.43 3.77 26.19
CA ASN A 166 -0.39 3.34 27.12
C ASN A 166 0.58 4.49 27.49
N GLY A 167 0.84 5.41 26.56
CA GLY A 167 1.66 6.61 26.82
C GLY A 167 1.00 7.60 27.79
N ASN A 168 -0.32 7.77 27.71
CA ASN A 168 -1.07 8.69 28.58
C ASN A 168 -1.30 8.16 30.01
N GLY A 169 -1.22 6.84 30.22
CA GLY A 169 -1.40 6.22 31.54
C GLY A 169 -0.23 6.41 32.53
N ASN A 170 0.90 6.96 32.09
CA ASN A 170 2.13 7.02 32.87
C ASN A 170 2.46 8.42 33.45
N VAL A 171 1.52 9.37 33.40
CA VAL A 171 1.72 10.76 33.87
C VAL A 171 1.09 11.03 35.26
N ALA A 172 0.57 10.01 35.96
CA ALA A 172 -0.04 10.19 37.28
C ALA A 172 0.57 9.29 38.37
N SER A 173 1.80 9.59 38.79
CA SER A 173 2.27 9.26 40.15
C SER A 173 3.44 10.16 40.55
N GLY A 174 3.10 11.33 41.07
CA GLY A 174 4.02 12.30 41.65
C GLY A 174 3.27 13.11 42.70
N ASN A 175 3.24 12.60 43.93
CA ASN A 175 2.61 13.27 45.07
C ASN A 175 3.35 14.58 45.41
N GLY A 176 2.61 15.70 45.42
CA GLY A 176 3.02 16.97 45.99
C GLY A 176 1.79 17.77 46.40
N ALA A 177 1.40 17.66 47.67
CA ALA A 177 0.28 18.39 48.25
C ALA A 177 0.60 19.89 48.39
N SER A 178 -0.28 20.76 47.89
CA SER A 178 -0.69 21.98 48.62
C SER A 178 -1.98 22.58 48.04
N SER A 179 -2.97 22.67 48.93
CA SER A 179 -4.07 23.62 49.09
C SER A 179 -4.58 24.50 47.93
N ALA A 180 -5.91 24.39 47.77
CA ALA A 180 -6.88 25.49 47.65
C ALA A 180 -6.93 26.32 46.36
N ALA A 181 -7.95 26.04 45.54
CA ALA A 181 -9.01 27.01 45.20
C ALA A 181 -10.12 26.26 44.44
N VAL A 182 -11.33 26.35 44.98
CA VAL A 182 -12.57 26.04 44.25
C VAL A 182 -12.72 27.05 43.12
N ASN A 183 -12.86 26.56 41.89
CA ASN A 183 -13.48 27.28 40.78
C ASN A 183 -14.46 26.29 40.11
N ASP A 184 -15.74 26.46 40.45
CA ASP A 184 -16.86 26.00 39.65
C ASP A 184 -16.85 26.79 38.33
N GLU A 185 -16.29 26.24 37.25
CA GLU A 185 -16.59 26.70 35.89
C GLU A 185 -16.72 25.50 34.91
N ASP A 186 -17.98 25.30 34.52
CA ASP A 186 -18.46 24.97 33.18
C ASP A 186 -18.32 23.52 32.63
N ASP A 187 -19.33 22.71 32.94
CA ASP A 187 -19.66 21.39 32.38
C ASP A 187 -20.20 21.44 30.93
N SER A 188 -20.17 22.61 30.25
CA SER A 188 -20.71 22.74 28.88
C SER A 188 -19.71 22.37 27.77
N SER A 189 -18.40 22.39 28.01
CA SER A 189 -17.39 22.17 26.95
C SER A 189 -17.26 20.70 26.51
N ALA A 190 -17.50 19.75 27.41
CA ALA A 190 -17.44 18.32 27.11
C ALA A 190 -18.63 17.85 26.27
N LEU A 191 -19.82 18.44 26.46
CA LEU A 191 -21.01 18.17 25.65
C LEU A 191 -20.85 18.70 24.22
N LEU A 192 -20.27 19.90 24.06
CA LEU A 192 -20.02 20.52 22.76
C LEU A 192 -19.04 19.70 21.90
N GLY A 193 -18.05 19.04 22.53
CA GLY A 193 -17.13 18.13 21.84
C GLY A 193 -17.80 16.84 21.33
N ALA A 194 -18.70 16.26 22.13
CA ALA A 194 -19.43 15.06 21.77
C ALA A 194 -20.45 15.31 20.64
N GLU A 195 -21.15 16.44 20.67
CA GLU A 195 -22.07 16.86 19.61
C GLU A 195 -21.32 17.11 18.28
N ASN A 196 -20.13 17.73 18.36
CA ASN A 196 -19.31 17.99 17.18
C ASN A 196 -18.82 16.68 16.52
N LEU A 197 -18.38 15.70 17.30
CA LEU A 197 -18.01 14.35 16.82
C LEU A 197 -19.19 13.62 16.18
N ALA A 198 -20.38 13.70 16.77
CA ALA A 198 -21.58 13.09 16.22
C ALA A 198 -21.99 13.72 14.88
N ASN A 199 -21.83 15.04 14.74
CA ASN A 199 -22.07 15.76 13.49
C ASN A 199 -21.07 15.38 12.40
N ILE A 200 -19.78 15.33 12.71
CA ILE A 200 -18.73 14.87 11.78
C ILE A 200 -19.01 13.44 11.30
N ALA A 201 -19.36 12.53 12.22
CA ALA A 201 -19.70 11.15 11.87
C ALA A 201 -20.96 11.03 11.00
N ARG A 202 -21.92 11.94 11.15
CA ARG A 202 -23.12 12.00 10.29
C ARG A 202 -22.76 12.52 8.90
N GLU A 203 -21.99 13.59 8.80
CA GLU A 203 -21.56 14.16 7.52
C GLU A 203 -20.70 13.16 6.72
N LEU A 204 -19.80 12.44 7.38
CA LEU A 204 -19.01 11.37 6.74
C LEU A 204 -19.89 10.24 6.21
N ARG A 205 -20.92 9.82 6.96
CA ARG A 205 -21.88 8.80 6.50
C ARG A 205 -22.67 9.29 5.29
N GLU A 206 -23.18 10.52 5.33
CA GLU A 206 -23.89 11.13 4.21
C GLU A 206 -22.98 11.32 2.97
N ALA A 207 -21.70 11.60 3.17
CA ALA A 207 -20.71 11.67 2.09
C ALA A 207 -20.46 10.28 1.47
N SER A 208 -20.32 9.24 2.30
CA SER A 208 -20.18 7.85 1.84
C SER A 208 -21.40 7.40 1.05
N ASP A 209 -22.61 7.63 1.56
CA ASP A 209 -23.87 7.28 0.87
C ASP A 209 -23.98 7.99 -0.49
N ARG A 210 -23.54 9.25 -0.57
CA ARG A 210 -23.50 9.99 -1.85
C ARG A 210 -22.48 9.39 -2.81
N ALA A 211 -21.29 9.02 -2.32
CA ALA A 211 -20.26 8.38 -3.13
C ALA A 211 -20.73 7.02 -3.67
N GLU A 212 -21.38 6.20 -2.84
CA GLU A 212 -21.95 4.91 -3.25
C GLU A 212 -23.06 5.08 -4.31
N LYS A 213 -23.97 6.04 -4.12
CA LYS A 213 -25.01 6.35 -5.11
C LYS A 213 -24.42 6.82 -6.44
N ALA A 214 -23.37 7.63 -6.38
CA ALA A 214 -22.64 8.11 -7.56
C ALA A 214 -21.92 6.95 -8.28
N ALA A 215 -21.22 6.09 -7.54
CA ALA A 215 -20.57 4.89 -8.08
C ALA A 215 -21.59 3.94 -8.73
N ALA A 216 -22.72 3.68 -8.06
CA ALA A 216 -23.79 2.86 -8.61
C ALA A 216 -24.41 3.47 -9.88
N ALA A 217 -24.53 4.81 -9.95
CA ALA A 217 -24.98 5.50 -11.15
C ALA A 217 -23.97 5.38 -12.30
N ALA A 218 -22.68 5.52 -12.01
CA ALA A 218 -21.61 5.32 -12.99
C ALA A 218 -21.60 3.88 -13.53
N CYS A 219 -21.74 2.87 -12.66
CA CYS A 219 -21.86 1.47 -13.07
C CYS A 219 -23.06 1.23 -13.99
N ARG A 220 -24.24 1.80 -13.67
CA ARG A 220 -25.42 1.71 -14.55
C ARG A 220 -25.19 2.39 -15.90
N ALA A 221 -24.52 3.53 -15.92
CA ALA A 221 -24.19 4.24 -17.16
C ALA A 221 -23.23 3.41 -18.03
N LEU A 222 -22.18 2.81 -17.43
CA LEU A 222 -21.25 1.92 -18.12
C LEU A 222 -21.95 0.69 -18.69
N ALA A 223 -22.83 0.03 -17.92
CA ALA A 223 -23.62 -1.09 -18.41
C ALA A 223 -24.52 -0.69 -19.59
N ALA A 224 -25.15 0.49 -19.54
CA ALA A 224 -25.96 1.01 -20.63
C ALA A 224 -25.12 1.28 -21.90
N LEU A 225 -23.89 1.77 -21.76
CA LEU A 225 -22.95 1.97 -22.88
C LEU A 225 -22.51 0.64 -23.48
N GLN A 226 -22.22 -0.38 -22.66
CA GLN A 226 -21.89 -1.72 -23.14
C GLN A 226 -23.04 -2.36 -23.93
N VAL A 227 -24.29 -2.23 -23.45
CA VAL A 227 -25.48 -2.71 -24.17
C VAL A 227 -25.65 -1.96 -25.50
N ARG A 228 -25.42 -0.64 -25.52
CA ARG A 228 -25.43 0.15 -26.77
C ARG A 228 -24.33 -0.28 -27.74
N GLN A 229 -23.12 -0.52 -27.25
CA GLN A 229 -22.01 -1.00 -28.07
C GLN A 229 -22.30 -2.39 -28.65
N ALA A 230 -22.88 -3.31 -27.87
CA ALA A 230 -23.31 -4.62 -28.35
C ALA A 230 -24.44 -4.52 -29.41
N GLY A 231 -25.35 -3.55 -29.25
CA GLY A 231 -26.37 -3.22 -30.26
C GLY A 231 -25.76 -2.68 -31.56
N LEU A 232 -24.79 -1.78 -31.47
CA LEU A 232 -24.06 -1.23 -32.61
C LEU A 232 -23.20 -2.28 -33.32
N LEU A 233 -22.56 -3.20 -32.59
CA LEU A 233 -21.81 -4.32 -33.18
C LEU A 233 -22.73 -5.32 -33.90
N LYS A 234 -23.95 -5.55 -33.39
CA LYS A 234 -24.98 -6.34 -34.08
C LYS A 234 -25.51 -5.64 -35.35
N ALA A 235 -25.63 -4.31 -35.33
CA ALA A 235 -26.01 -3.52 -36.50
C ALA A 235 -24.86 -3.44 -37.53
N GLY A 236 -23.61 -3.31 -37.09
CA GLY A 236 -22.41 -3.26 -37.93
C GLY A 236 -22.07 -4.58 -38.63
N LYS A 237 -22.46 -5.74 -38.07
CA LYS A 237 -22.35 -7.03 -38.79
C LYS A 237 -23.24 -7.15 -40.04
N LYS A 238 -24.14 -6.19 -40.30
CA LYS A 238 -24.89 -6.09 -41.57
C LYS A 238 -24.24 -5.19 -42.63
N ALA A 239 -23.13 -4.52 -42.32
CA ALA A 239 -22.45 -3.63 -43.28
C ALA A 239 -20.92 -3.87 -43.26
N ASN A 240 -20.42 -4.55 -44.31
CA ASN A 240 -19.05 -4.58 -44.85
C ASN A 240 -17.86 -4.45 -43.87
N GLY A 241 -16.94 -5.41 -43.75
CA GLY A 241 -16.09 -5.86 -44.86
C GLY A 241 -15.04 -4.79 -45.19
N VAL A 242 -13.80 -4.95 -44.68
CA VAL A 242 -12.49 -4.38 -45.10
C VAL A 242 -11.62 -3.94 -43.90
N SER A 243 -10.40 -4.48 -43.82
CA SER A 243 -9.21 -4.06 -43.03
C SER A 243 -8.32 -3.15 -43.92
N PRO A 244 -7.27 -2.39 -43.45
CA PRO A 244 -6.30 -2.78 -42.43
C PRO A 244 -5.61 -1.66 -41.60
N ALA A 245 -4.60 -2.13 -40.86
CA ALA A 245 -3.64 -1.57 -39.91
C ALA A 245 -2.94 -0.22 -40.22
N ALA A 246 -2.49 0.45 -39.16
CA ALA A 246 -1.19 1.13 -39.10
C ALA A 246 -0.72 1.34 -37.64
N THR A 247 0.60 1.20 -37.47
CA THR A 247 1.40 1.05 -36.25
C THR A 247 1.73 2.41 -35.58
N PHE A 248 1.75 2.44 -34.24
CA PHE A 248 2.28 3.56 -33.44
C PHE A 248 3.73 3.28 -33.02
N ASN A 249 4.58 4.30 -33.08
CA ASN A 249 5.93 4.27 -32.52
C ASN A 249 6.11 5.51 -31.63
N ALA A 250 6.39 5.30 -30.34
CA ALA A 250 6.70 6.37 -29.39
C ALA A 250 7.97 5.96 -28.63
N ALA A 251 9.03 6.73 -28.82
CA ALA A 251 10.27 6.61 -28.07
C ALA A 251 10.18 7.50 -26.83
N ALA A 252 10.36 6.93 -25.63
CA ALA A 252 10.52 7.66 -24.39
C ALA A 252 11.94 7.47 -23.85
N SER A 253 12.62 8.58 -23.62
CA SER A 253 13.98 8.68 -23.09
C SER A 253 14.04 8.34 -21.60
N SER A 254 14.82 7.33 -21.24
CA SER A 254 15.10 6.93 -19.86
C SER A 254 16.09 7.87 -19.18
N LEU A 255 15.65 8.61 -18.16
CA LEU A 255 16.54 9.23 -17.18
C LEU A 255 16.95 8.17 -16.16
N ARG A 256 18.26 7.90 -16.08
CA ARG A 256 18.86 6.98 -15.10
C ARG A 256 18.77 7.59 -13.71
N ARG A 257 18.16 6.89 -12.74
CA ARG A 257 18.25 7.19 -11.30
C ARG A 257 19.25 6.22 -10.66
N GLY A 258 19.99 6.74 -9.67
CA GLY A 258 21.11 6.08 -9.01
C GLY A 258 20.73 4.92 -8.07
N PRO A 259 21.72 4.43 -7.29
CA PRO A 259 21.66 3.18 -6.54
C PRO A 259 20.54 3.13 -5.47
N THR A 260 19.99 1.93 -5.25
CA THR A 260 18.82 1.67 -4.39
C THR A 260 19.19 1.48 -2.92
N SER A 261 18.20 1.59 -2.02
CA SER A 261 18.34 1.47 -0.54
C SER A 261 19.18 0.32 -0.04
N ARG A 262 19.21 -0.73 -0.84
CA ARG A 262 19.83 -2.01 -0.53
C ARG A 262 21.36 -2.00 -0.66
N GLU A 263 21.93 -0.95 -1.25
CA GLU A 263 23.36 -0.92 -1.62
C GLU A 263 24.27 -0.32 -0.55
N LEU A 264 23.74 0.43 0.43
CA LEU A 264 24.59 1.24 1.33
C LEU A 264 24.52 0.85 2.81
N SER A 265 23.77 -0.18 3.18
CA SER A 265 23.79 -0.74 4.56
C SER A 265 25.06 -1.54 4.89
N GLY A 266 26.01 -1.64 3.96
CA GLY A 266 27.42 -1.84 4.31
C GLY A 266 27.86 -3.24 4.77
N GLU A 267 27.22 -4.33 4.32
CA GLU A 267 27.68 -5.68 4.62
C GLU A 267 28.40 -6.35 3.45
N MET A 268 29.58 -5.82 3.09
CA MET A 268 30.52 -6.50 2.18
C MET A 268 31.85 -6.75 2.90
N GLY A 269 31.93 -7.90 3.55
CA GLY A 269 33.18 -8.47 4.06
C GLY A 269 32.99 -9.96 4.31
N GLY A 270 33.46 -10.80 3.40
CA GLY A 270 33.44 -12.25 3.60
C GLY A 270 33.60 -13.07 2.32
N ASP A 271 34.83 -13.07 1.81
CA ASP A 271 35.50 -14.15 1.08
C ASP A 271 34.66 -15.14 0.27
N THR A 272 34.82 -15.07 -1.05
CA THR A 272 34.84 -16.29 -1.87
C THR A 272 36.22 -16.40 -2.50
N SER A 273 36.98 -17.36 -1.97
CA SER A 273 38.20 -17.86 -2.57
C SER A 273 37.90 -18.45 -3.94
N PHE A 274 38.65 -17.99 -4.94
CA PHE A 274 38.71 -18.64 -6.24
C PHE A 274 39.32 -20.03 -6.09
N SER A 275 38.74 -21.02 -6.75
CA SER A 275 39.51 -22.13 -7.30
C SER A 275 38.99 -22.48 -8.69
N THR A 276 39.97 -22.53 -9.57
CA THR A 276 40.01 -22.78 -11.02
C THR A 276 39.21 -23.98 -11.51
#